data_AF-A0A956A3Q2-F1
#
_entry.id   AF-A0A956A3Q2-F1
#
_cell.length_a   1.000
_cell.length_b   1.000
_cell.length_c   1.000
_cell.angle_alpha   90.00
_cell.angle_beta   90.00
_cell.angle_gamma   90.00
#
_symmetry.space_group_name_H-M   'P 1'
#
loop_
_entity.id
_entity.type
_entity.pdbx_description
1 polymer ?
#
loop_
_entity_poly.entity_id
_entity_poly.type
_entity_poly.pdbx_seq_one_letter_code
_entity_poly.pdbx_strand_id
1 'polypeptide(L)'
;AGGAPAQAAPTPAAAPAPAPRQGTGCSGHPGPNAATGDSTVDLALALDVCLTTKYELKKKRHTGTYRLDLRKYTASKVVLPFAENIGDLRQYLDDPAVFRRVNLDDPLYQQREIAAAVNGLELADFDGYLNSVAVQLRKRHQGGEPTFDEVRIDRATFDRTGNEYKLLYGWKGDDDRDAWLAYEYRAQWSFAGGSQIATDWQPASFSVIPLDPPFERREIRLEGSPDYLAEADAAVRSITVRVFHGGAGEAREGERTEQVTLRADKGELSDVVKLVLPAGQLSYDYEISWRLRGNRTVTTGRRTTTEDVLYVDELPEPPAPPAS
;
A
#
# COMPACT_ATOMS: atom_id res chain seq x y z
N ALA A 1 -30.59 8.65 56.58
CA ALA A 1 -30.90 7.98 55.31
C ALA A 1 -29.73 7.07 54.98
N GLY A 2 -30.00 5.77 54.77
CA GLY A 2 -28.98 4.74 54.64
C GLY A 2 -28.22 4.81 53.31
N GLY A 3 -26.92 4.58 53.37
CA GLY A 3 -26.06 4.34 52.21
C GLY A 3 -25.34 3.01 52.40
N ALA A 4 -25.57 2.10 51.45
CA ALA A 4 -25.01 0.75 51.43
C ALA A 4 -23.48 0.75 51.20
N PRO A 5 -22.72 -0.20 51.75
CA PRO A 5 -21.31 -0.38 51.41
C PRO A 5 -21.16 -1.06 50.04
N ALA A 6 -20.21 -0.55 49.25
CA ALA A 6 -19.84 -1.06 47.93
C ALA A 6 -19.20 -2.46 48.01
N GLN A 7 -19.57 -3.32 47.07
CA GLN A 7 -19.02 -4.66 46.86
C GLN A 7 -17.59 -4.59 46.30
N ALA A 8 -16.68 -5.38 46.89
CA ALA A 8 -15.35 -5.62 46.36
C ALA A 8 -15.39 -6.68 45.23
N ALA A 9 -14.68 -6.40 44.13
CA ALA A 9 -14.52 -7.33 43.01
C ALA A 9 -13.56 -8.50 43.35
N PRO A 10 -13.74 -9.70 42.77
CA PRO A 10 -12.90 -10.86 43.05
C PRO A 10 -11.59 -10.86 42.25
N THR A 11 -10.51 -11.27 42.91
CA THR A 11 -9.16 -11.48 42.35
C THR A 11 -9.10 -12.76 41.49
N PRO A 12 -8.36 -12.79 40.36
CA PRO A 12 -8.22 -14.01 39.55
C PRO A 12 -7.28 -15.04 40.21
N ALA A 13 -7.66 -16.32 40.15
CA ALA A 13 -6.88 -17.44 40.66
C ALA A 13 -5.71 -17.80 39.73
N ALA A 14 -4.55 -18.11 40.32
CA ALA A 14 -3.34 -18.54 39.63
C ALA A 14 -3.44 -20.00 39.15
N ALA A 15 -2.93 -20.28 37.94
CA ALA A 15 -2.90 -21.62 37.34
C ALA A 15 -1.81 -22.54 37.96
N PRO A 16 -2.05 -23.86 38.07
CA PRO A 16 -1.08 -24.80 38.66
C PRO A 16 0.01 -25.24 37.67
N ALA A 17 1.21 -25.49 38.20
CA ALA A 17 2.40 -25.96 37.48
C ALA A 17 2.35 -27.47 37.11
N PRO A 18 3.04 -27.92 36.06
CA PRO A 18 2.98 -29.30 35.58
C PRO A 18 3.89 -30.27 36.38
N ALA A 19 3.40 -31.50 36.57
CA ALA A 19 4.10 -32.58 37.28
C ALA A 19 5.16 -33.31 36.41
N PRO A 20 6.19 -33.92 37.01
CA PRO A 20 7.29 -34.56 36.29
C PRO A 20 6.93 -35.97 35.79
N ARG A 21 7.36 -36.30 34.57
CA ARG A 21 7.25 -37.64 33.96
C ARG A 21 8.31 -38.59 34.52
N GLN A 22 7.87 -39.72 35.08
CA GLN A 22 8.73 -40.87 35.35
C GLN A 22 8.60 -41.88 34.20
N GLY A 23 9.73 -42.36 33.70
CA GLY A 23 9.83 -43.42 32.71
C GLY A 23 10.33 -44.73 33.32
N THR A 24 10.05 -45.83 32.61
CA THR A 24 10.46 -47.26 32.70
C THR A 24 9.19 -48.10 32.61
N GLY A 25 9.07 -49.20 31.88
CA GLY A 25 9.95 -50.12 31.15
C GLY A 25 9.09 -51.34 30.74
N CYS A 26 9.61 -52.20 29.86
CA CYS A 26 8.92 -53.22 29.05
C CYS A 26 7.99 -54.26 29.77
N SER A 27 7.11 -54.86 28.97
CA SER A 27 5.85 -55.57 29.26
C SER A 27 5.91 -57.10 29.48
N GLY A 28 4.90 -57.64 30.22
CA GLY A 28 4.01 -58.70 29.71
C GLY A 28 3.93 -60.05 30.46
N HIS A 29 2.70 -60.49 30.84
CA HIS A 29 2.13 -61.86 30.67
C HIS A 29 0.66 -61.97 31.20
N PRO A 30 -0.16 -63.00 30.83
CA PRO A 30 -1.35 -62.83 29.97
C PRO A 30 -2.67 -63.36 30.57
N GLY A 31 -3.79 -63.16 29.86
CA GLY A 31 -5.08 -63.82 30.12
C GLY A 31 -5.94 -63.97 28.84
N PRO A 32 -6.75 -65.03 28.71
CA PRO A 32 -7.03 -65.68 27.42
C PRO A 32 -8.40 -65.31 26.83
N ASN A 33 -8.53 -65.33 25.49
CA ASN A 33 -9.68 -65.97 24.85
C ASN A 33 -9.42 -66.25 23.36
N ALA A 34 -10.01 -67.37 22.94
CA ALA A 34 -9.66 -68.18 21.79
C ALA A 34 -10.29 -67.75 20.45
N ALA A 35 -9.63 -68.24 19.38
CA ALA A 35 -10.16 -68.68 18.07
C ALA A 35 -10.68 -67.59 17.11
N THR A 36 -10.36 -67.54 15.81
CA THR A 36 -9.78 -68.46 14.79
C THR A 36 -9.43 -67.53 13.60
N GLY A 37 -8.25 -67.52 12.98
CA GLY A 37 -7.76 -68.47 11.97
C GLY A 37 -6.89 -67.72 10.92
N ASP A 38 -5.83 -68.40 10.46
CA ASP A 38 -4.83 -68.11 9.41
C ASP A 38 -3.97 -66.82 9.46
N SER A 39 -2.70 -66.83 9.88
CA SER A 39 -1.47 -67.52 9.41
C SER A 39 -0.74 -66.79 8.27
N THR A 40 0.26 -65.95 8.60
CA THR A 40 1.66 -66.15 8.17
C THR A 40 2.61 -65.27 8.98
N VAL A 41 3.40 -65.96 9.81
CA VAL A 41 4.81 -65.77 10.22
C VAL A 41 5.36 -64.34 10.33
N ASP A 42 5.76 -63.97 11.55
CA ASP A 42 7.03 -63.30 11.74
C ASP A 42 7.78 -63.88 12.95
N LEU A 43 9.03 -64.28 12.69
CA LEU A 43 9.86 -65.14 13.51
C LEU A 43 10.66 -64.28 14.51
N ALA A 44 10.05 -63.91 15.64
CA ALA A 44 10.77 -63.21 16.70
C ALA A 44 11.61 -64.20 17.52
N LEU A 45 12.93 -64.18 17.30
CA LEU A 45 13.93 -64.91 18.09
C LEU A 45 13.82 -64.57 19.58
N ALA A 46 13.49 -65.59 20.38
CA ALA A 46 13.64 -65.57 21.83
C ALA A 46 15.10 -65.86 22.20
N LEU A 47 15.72 -64.95 22.97
CA LEU A 47 16.95 -65.21 23.71
C LEU A 47 16.80 -64.58 25.10
N ASP A 48 16.34 -65.38 26.08
CA ASP A 48 16.28 -64.96 27.48
C ASP A 48 17.64 -65.22 28.14
N VAL A 49 18.40 -64.16 28.38
CA VAL A 49 19.61 -64.17 29.22
C VAL A 49 19.33 -63.35 30.47
N CYS A 50 19.22 -64.03 31.61
CA CYS A 50 19.02 -63.36 32.90
C CYS A 50 20.35 -63.08 33.58
N LEU A 51 20.74 -61.80 33.62
CA LEU A 51 21.92 -61.30 34.32
C LEU A 51 21.52 -60.81 35.73
N THR A 52 21.91 -61.53 36.78
CA THR A 52 21.68 -61.08 38.16
C THR A 52 22.85 -60.20 38.62
N THR A 53 22.63 -58.89 38.72
CA THR A 53 23.57 -57.93 39.31
C THR A 53 23.14 -57.59 40.74
N LYS A 54 24.07 -57.63 41.69
CA LYS A 54 23.82 -57.27 43.09
C LYS A 54 24.41 -55.88 43.36
N TYR A 55 23.55 -54.93 43.71
CA TYR A 55 23.98 -53.59 44.13
C TYR A 55 24.22 -53.56 45.63
N GLU A 56 25.40 -53.08 46.05
CA GLU A 56 25.71 -52.80 47.44
C GLU A 56 25.93 -51.30 47.62
N LEU A 57 25.09 -50.66 48.45
CA LEU A 57 25.10 -49.21 48.64
C LEU A 57 26.30 -48.80 49.50
N LYS A 58 27.38 -48.31 48.87
CA LYS A 58 28.48 -47.67 49.60
C LYS A 58 28.08 -46.27 50.05
N LYS A 59 27.74 -46.12 51.32
CA LYS A 59 27.51 -44.81 51.96
C LYS A 59 28.83 -44.06 52.12
N LYS A 60 29.11 -43.10 51.24
CA LYS A 60 30.20 -42.11 51.45
C LYS A 60 29.63 -40.86 52.10
N ARG A 61 30.11 -40.54 53.31
CA ARG A 61 29.78 -39.30 54.01
C ARG A 61 30.84 -38.25 53.68
N HIS A 62 30.46 -37.25 52.90
CA HIS A 62 31.26 -36.04 52.73
C HIS A 62 30.84 -35.02 53.79
N THR A 63 31.80 -34.50 54.55
CA THR A 63 31.58 -33.40 55.50
C THR A 63 32.42 -32.22 55.05
N GLY A 64 31.80 -31.06 54.94
CA GLY A 64 32.46 -29.79 54.64
C GLY A 64 31.68 -28.63 55.25
N THR A 65 32.33 -27.49 55.42
CA THR A 65 31.70 -26.30 56.00
C THR A 65 30.99 -25.52 54.89
N TYR A 66 29.67 -25.60 54.85
CA TYR A 66 28.85 -24.80 53.93
C TYR A 66 28.71 -23.39 54.51
N ARG A 67 29.31 -22.39 53.86
CA ARG A 67 29.22 -20.98 54.28
C ARG A 67 28.21 -20.27 53.38
N LEU A 68 27.01 -20.06 53.92
CA LEU A 68 25.91 -19.39 53.23
C LEU A 68 26.01 -17.88 53.54
N ASP A 69 26.47 -17.10 52.56
CA ASP A 69 26.55 -15.64 52.69
C ASP A 69 25.27 -14.98 52.17
N LEU A 70 24.44 -14.53 53.11
CA LEU A 70 23.14 -13.89 52.86
C LEU A 70 23.25 -12.37 52.59
N ARG A 71 24.46 -11.82 52.46
CA ARG A 71 24.68 -10.39 52.17
C ARG A 71 24.65 -10.04 50.68
N LYS A 72 24.08 -10.91 49.84
CA LYS A 72 23.96 -10.64 48.40
C LYS A 72 22.64 -9.92 48.11
N TYR A 73 22.73 -8.64 47.76
CA TYR A 73 21.62 -7.87 47.22
C TYR A 73 21.47 -8.19 45.74
N THR A 74 20.25 -8.49 45.29
CA THR A 74 19.92 -8.59 43.87
C THR A 74 19.02 -7.40 43.54
N ALA A 75 19.46 -6.55 42.60
CA ALA A 75 18.62 -5.46 42.11
C ALA A 75 17.46 -6.07 41.31
N SER A 76 16.23 -5.87 41.77
CA SER A 76 15.03 -6.21 41.01
C SER A 76 14.46 -4.93 40.39
N LYS A 77 14.09 -4.99 39.11
CA LYS A 77 13.33 -3.93 38.46
C LYS A 77 11.85 -4.24 38.63
N VAL A 78 11.18 -3.49 39.49
CA VAL A 78 9.72 -3.52 39.62
C VAL A 78 9.16 -2.46 38.69
N VAL A 79 8.35 -2.88 37.71
CA VAL A 79 7.56 -1.95 36.89
C VAL A 79 6.32 -1.61 37.69
N LEU A 80 6.30 -0.41 38.26
CA LEU A 80 5.11 0.13 38.95
C LEU A 80 4.27 0.87 37.89
N PRO A 81 3.00 0.51 37.69
CA PRO A 81 2.11 1.31 36.87
C PRO A 81 1.89 2.66 37.56
N PHE A 82 2.25 3.75 36.88
CA PHE A 82 1.93 5.10 37.36
C PHE A 82 0.46 5.38 37.05
N ALA A 83 -0.43 4.75 37.83
CA ALA A 83 -1.88 4.85 37.72
C ALA A 83 -2.47 5.55 38.94
N GLU A 84 -1.81 6.61 39.43
CA GLU A 84 -2.34 7.46 40.47
C GLU A 84 -3.16 8.60 39.86
N ASN A 85 -4.26 8.94 40.51
CA ASN A 85 -5.00 10.15 40.18
C ASN A 85 -4.16 11.35 40.64
N ILE A 86 -4.06 12.36 39.77
CA ILE A 86 -3.55 13.67 40.17
C ILE A 86 -4.45 14.14 41.34
N GLY A 87 -3.84 14.31 42.52
CA GLY A 87 -4.54 14.62 43.76
C GLY A 87 -5.25 15.99 43.75
N ASP A 88 -5.68 16.46 44.91
CA ASP A 88 -6.35 17.76 45.02
C ASP A 88 -5.41 18.93 44.69
N LEU A 89 -5.60 19.51 43.50
CA LEU A 89 -4.84 20.66 43.03
C LEU A 89 -5.52 22.00 43.30
N ARG A 90 -6.64 22.04 44.04
CA ARG A 90 -7.40 23.28 44.26
C ARG A 90 -6.58 24.39 44.92
N GLN A 91 -5.63 24.03 45.77
CA GLN A 91 -4.72 24.98 46.42
C GLN A 91 -3.80 25.73 45.45
N TYR A 92 -3.61 25.20 44.24
CA TYR A 92 -2.72 25.78 43.22
C TYR A 92 -3.48 26.50 42.10
N LEU A 93 -4.82 26.50 42.11
CA LEU A 93 -5.63 27.05 41.00
C LEU A 93 -5.28 28.51 40.64
N ASP A 94 -4.88 29.29 41.64
CA ASP A 94 -4.48 30.69 41.47
C ASP A 94 -2.96 30.89 41.34
N ASP A 95 -2.16 29.81 41.37
CA ASP A 95 -0.71 29.86 41.20
C ASP A 95 -0.33 29.79 39.71
N PRO A 96 0.11 30.90 39.08
CA PRO A 96 0.49 30.92 37.68
C PRO A 96 1.78 30.15 37.38
N ALA A 97 2.57 29.74 38.38
CA ALA A 97 3.69 28.83 38.18
C ALA A 97 3.22 27.39 37.94
N VAL A 98 2.04 27.03 38.48
CA VAL A 98 1.43 25.68 38.39
C VAL A 98 0.36 25.62 37.31
N PHE A 99 -0.61 26.54 37.32
CA PHE A 99 -1.67 26.65 36.30
C PHE A 99 -1.51 27.94 35.51
N ARG A 100 -0.99 27.81 34.29
CA ARG A 100 -0.88 28.93 33.35
C ARG A 100 -2.13 29.05 32.51
N ARG A 101 -2.73 30.23 32.50
CA ARG A 101 -3.71 30.61 31.49
C ARG A 101 -2.96 31.17 30.30
N VAL A 102 -3.00 30.45 29.19
CA VAL A 102 -2.47 30.93 27.90
C VAL A 102 -3.65 31.33 27.03
N ASN A 103 -3.53 32.46 26.34
CA ASN A 103 -4.52 32.84 25.35
C ASN A 103 -4.31 31.97 24.11
N LEU A 104 -5.29 31.16 23.73
CA LEU A 104 -5.19 30.35 22.50
C LEU A 104 -5.39 31.21 21.23
N ASP A 105 -5.94 32.42 21.39
CA ASP A 105 -5.97 33.42 20.33
C ASP A 105 -4.61 34.13 20.16
N ASP A 106 -3.63 33.88 21.04
CA ASP A 106 -2.26 34.34 20.81
C ASP A 106 -1.71 33.68 19.53
N PRO A 107 -1.17 34.45 18.57
CA PRO A 107 -0.64 33.92 17.33
C PRO A 107 0.31 32.74 17.54
N LEU A 108 1.11 32.72 18.61
CA LEU A 108 2.02 31.60 18.94
C LEU A 108 1.33 30.23 19.01
N TYR A 109 0.05 30.19 19.41
CA TYR A 109 -0.74 28.97 19.53
C TYR A 109 -1.65 28.71 18.34
N GLN A 110 -1.62 29.58 17.32
CA GLN A 110 -2.45 29.42 16.15
C GLN A 110 -1.75 28.54 15.10
N GLN A 111 -2.40 27.42 14.81
CA GLN A 111 -2.11 26.60 13.63
C GLN A 111 -3.15 26.91 12.58
N ARG A 112 -2.70 27.03 11.33
CA ARG A 112 -3.57 27.11 10.18
C ARG A 112 -3.60 25.77 9.49
N GLU A 113 -4.80 25.23 9.39
CA GLU A 113 -5.11 24.07 8.58
C GLU A 113 -5.51 24.52 7.18
N ILE A 114 -4.90 23.89 6.17
CA ILE A 114 -5.22 24.05 4.77
C ILE A 114 -5.70 22.70 4.27
N ALA A 115 -6.95 22.64 3.81
CA ALA A 115 -7.49 21.44 3.20
C ALA A 115 -7.05 21.36 1.73
N ALA A 116 -6.64 20.20 1.26
CA ALA A 116 -6.44 19.89 -0.14
C ALA A 116 -7.49 18.86 -0.56
N ALA A 117 -8.10 19.07 -1.74
CA ALA A 117 -9.13 18.19 -2.26
C ALA A 117 -8.91 18.00 -3.76
N VAL A 118 -9.04 16.76 -4.22
CA VAL A 118 -8.89 16.36 -5.62
C VAL A 118 -10.21 16.54 -6.36
N ASN A 119 -10.23 17.38 -7.38
CA ASN A 119 -11.45 17.61 -8.16
C ASN A 119 -11.59 16.55 -9.27
N GLY A 120 -12.82 16.08 -9.47
CA GLY A 120 -13.18 15.26 -10.64
C GLY A 120 -12.54 13.87 -10.70
N LEU A 121 -11.92 13.39 -9.62
CA LEU A 121 -11.41 12.02 -9.52
C LEU A 121 -12.24 11.16 -8.57
N GLU A 122 -12.36 9.89 -8.93
CA GLU A 122 -13.03 8.84 -8.19
C GLU A 122 -12.05 7.73 -7.81
N LEU A 123 -12.47 6.80 -6.95
CA LEU A 123 -11.61 5.69 -6.52
C LEU A 123 -11.13 4.81 -7.69
N ALA A 124 -11.96 4.65 -8.73
CA ALA A 124 -11.64 3.85 -9.92
C ALA A 124 -10.48 4.45 -10.74
N ASP A 125 -10.23 5.75 -10.61
CA ASP A 125 -9.17 6.43 -11.34
C ASP A 125 -7.78 6.07 -10.82
N PHE A 126 -7.70 5.79 -9.51
CA PHE A 126 -6.48 5.28 -8.89
C PHE A 126 -6.17 3.82 -9.29
N ASP A 127 -7.16 3.08 -9.80
CA ASP A 127 -6.98 1.71 -10.26
C ASP A 127 -6.50 1.65 -11.72
N GLY A 128 -7.02 2.56 -12.53
CA GLY A 128 -6.72 2.58 -13.96
C GLY A 128 -5.36 3.20 -14.26
N TYR A 129 -5.08 4.39 -13.73
CA TYR A 129 -4.04 5.24 -14.30
C TYR A 129 -3.30 6.14 -13.32
N LEU A 130 -3.84 6.42 -12.12
CA LEU A 130 -3.18 7.30 -11.15
C LEU A 130 -2.64 6.52 -9.95
N ASN A 131 -1.33 6.60 -9.71
CA ASN A 131 -0.75 6.01 -8.51
C ASN A 131 -0.97 6.89 -7.28
N SER A 132 -0.68 8.19 -7.41
CA SER A 132 -0.80 9.15 -6.31
C SER A 132 -0.73 10.60 -6.75
N VAL A 133 -1.27 11.50 -5.94
CA VAL A 133 -1.06 12.95 -5.97
C VAL A 133 -0.31 13.36 -4.71
N ALA A 134 0.82 14.04 -4.83
CA ALA A 134 1.51 14.66 -3.70
C ALA A 134 1.28 16.17 -3.75
N VAL A 135 0.81 16.74 -2.64
CA VAL A 135 0.63 18.19 -2.49
C VAL A 135 1.65 18.67 -1.49
N GLN A 136 2.50 19.59 -1.94
CA GLN A 136 3.49 20.24 -1.10
C GLN A 136 3.06 21.66 -0.82
N LEU A 137 3.10 22.05 0.44
CA LEU A 137 2.90 23.41 0.90
C LEU A 137 4.24 23.98 1.38
N ARG A 138 4.50 25.23 1.02
CA ARG A 138 5.55 26.03 1.63
C ARG A 138 5.00 27.37 2.10
N LYS A 139 5.30 27.73 3.33
CA LYS A 139 5.03 29.04 3.91
C LYS A 139 6.36 29.73 4.18
N ARG A 140 6.57 30.91 3.60
CA ARG A 140 7.66 31.80 4.00
C ARG A 140 7.15 32.75 5.07
N HIS A 141 7.73 32.67 6.26
CA HIS A 141 7.40 33.52 7.39
C HIS A 141 8.04 34.91 7.25
N GLN A 142 7.52 35.91 7.97
CA GLN A 142 8.04 37.28 7.94
C GLN A 142 9.52 37.35 8.34
N GLY A 143 9.94 36.50 9.30
CA GLY A 143 11.34 36.33 9.69
C GLY A 143 12.23 35.65 8.65
N GLY A 144 11.68 35.23 7.50
CA GLY A 144 12.39 34.57 6.40
C GLY A 144 12.42 33.05 6.50
N GLU A 145 12.17 32.49 7.68
CA GLU A 145 12.13 31.05 7.91
C GLU A 145 11.02 30.37 7.09
N PRO A 146 11.28 29.21 6.48
CA PRO A 146 10.23 28.45 5.81
C PRO A 146 9.56 27.43 6.74
N THR A 147 8.30 27.13 6.46
CA THR A 147 7.61 25.92 6.91
C THR A 147 7.22 25.12 5.68
N PHE A 148 7.46 23.81 5.71
CA PHE A 148 7.08 22.88 4.66
C PHE A 148 6.16 21.83 5.25
N ASP A 149 5.14 21.46 4.48
CA ASP A 149 4.30 20.32 4.79
C ASP A 149 3.92 19.60 3.49
N GLU A 150 3.63 18.31 3.57
CA GLU A 150 3.26 17.50 2.41
C GLU A 150 2.18 16.51 2.78
N VAL A 151 1.23 16.33 1.87
CA VAL A 151 0.29 15.21 1.91
C VAL A 151 0.36 14.42 0.62
N ARG A 152 0.35 13.10 0.75
CA ARG A 152 0.26 12.16 -0.36
C ARG A 152 -1.12 11.52 -0.35
N ILE A 153 -1.77 11.61 -1.51
CA ILE A 153 -3.09 11.11 -1.80
C ILE A 153 -2.91 9.93 -2.76
N ASP A 154 -3.25 8.74 -2.31
CA ASP A 154 -3.24 7.49 -3.07
C ASP A 154 -4.56 6.76 -2.86
N ARG A 155 -4.77 5.63 -3.56
CA ARG A 155 -6.00 4.85 -3.43
C ARG A 155 -6.38 4.56 -1.98
N ALA A 156 -5.42 4.07 -1.19
CA ALA A 156 -5.68 3.60 0.17
C ALA A 156 -6.04 4.76 1.10
N THR A 157 -5.38 5.90 0.94
CA THR A 157 -5.71 7.11 1.71
C THR A 157 -7.04 7.70 1.25
N PHE A 158 -7.31 7.79 -0.06
CA PHE A 158 -8.58 8.26 -0.61
C PHE A 158 -9.79 7.45 -0.15
N ASP A 159 -9.68 6.12 -0.16
CA ASP A 159 -10.75 5.23 0.33
C ASP A 159 -11.01 5.41 1.84
N ARG A 160 -9.95 5.60 2.63
CA ARG A 160 -10.05 5.68 4.09
C ARG A 160 -10.51 7.04 4.60
N THR A 161 -9.96 8.13 4.06
CA THR A 161 -10.17 9.49 4.59
C THR A 161 -11.19 10.29 3.80
N GLY A 162 -11.61 9.79 2.63
CA GLY A 162 -12.33 10.59 1.66
C GLY A 162 -11.42 11.66 1.04
N ASN A 163 -12.06 12.66 0.42
CA ASN A 163 -11.39 13.67 -0.39
C ASN A 163 -11.13 14.99 0.38
N GLU A 164 -10.52 14.88 1.56
CA GLU A 164 -10.15 16.03 2.39
C GLU A 164 -8.82 15.75 3.11
N TYR A 165 -7.77 16.47 2.72
CA TYR A 165 -6.40 16.23 3.17
C TYR A 165 -5.82 17.46 3.84
N LYS A 166 -5.22 17.31 5.01
CA LYS A 166 -4.83 18.45 5.84
C LYS A 166 -3.33 18.72 5.72
N LEU A 167 -3.01 19.98 5.44
CA LEU A 167 -1.68 20.57 5.52
C LEU A 167 -1.68 21.63 6.61
N LEU A 168 -0.58 21.76 7.35
CA LEU A 168 -0.51 22.60 8.54
C LEU A 168 0.71 23.52 8.48
N TYR A 169 0.50 24.77 8.87
CA TYR A 169 1.59 25.65 9.29
C TYR A 169 1.18 26.50 10.48
N GLY A 170 2.13 26.76 11.37
CA GLY A 170 1.92 27.59 12.55
C GLY A 170 2.37 29.02 12.35
N TRP A 171 2.19 29.84 13.37
CA TRP A 171 2.85 31.14 13.48
C TRP A 171 4.33 30.99 13.83
N LYS A 172 5.20 31.82 13.24
CA LYS A 172 6.64 31.88 13.58
C LYS A 172 7.15 33.33 13.54
N GLY A 173 6.59 34.21 14.37
CA GLY A 173 6.99 35.62 14.40
C GLY A 173 6.40 36.45 13.27
N ASP A 174 5.21 36.09 12.80
CA ASP A 174 4.49 36.79 11.73
C ASP A 174 3.57 37.87 12.32
N ASP A 175 3.97 39.13 12.25
CA ASP A 175 3.18 40.27 12.74
C ASP A 175 2.18 40.76 11.68
N ASP A 176 2.54 40.65 10.40
CA ASP A 176 1.63 40.92 9.29
C ASP A 176 0.70 39.72 9.07
N ARG A 177 -0.58 39.90 9.41
CA ARG A 177 -1.56 38.83 9.37
C ARG A 177 -1.99 38.44 7.97
N ASP A 178 -2.08 39.40 7.05
CA ASP A 178 -2.45 39.11 5.67
C ASP A 178 -1.31 38.38 4.96
N ALA A 179 -0.07 38.81 5.21
CA ALA A 179 1.11 38.09 4.74
C ALA A 179 1.23 36.70 5.38
N TRP A 180 0.85 36.52 6.65
CA TRP A 180 0.82 35.20 7.29
C TRP A 180 -0.12 34.22 6.56
N LEU A 181 -1.25 34.71 6.02
CA LEU A 181 -2.18 33.87 5.28
C LEU A 181 -1.62 33.42 3.91
N ALA A 182 -0.64 34.12 3.35
CA ALA A 182 -0.07 33.77 2.06
C ALA A 182 0.89 32.58 2.18
N TYR A 183 0.70 31.58 1.33
CA TYR A 183 1.57 30.41 1.16
C TYR A 183 1.71 30.09 -0.33
N GLU A 184 2.59 29.15 -0.64
CA GLU A 184 2.67 28.58 -1.98
C GLU A 184 2.47 27.07 -1.91
N TYR A 185 1.93 26.50 -2.97
CA TYR A 185 1.77 25.06 -3.07
C TYR A 185 2.15 24.56 -4.45
N ARG A 186 2.44 23.27 -4.57
CA ARG A 186 2.54 22.58 -5.85
C ARG A 186 1.99 21.17 -5.72
N ALA A 187 1.50 20.63 -6.82
CA ALA A 187 1.00 19.28 -6.91
C ALA A 187 1.87 18.45 -7.85
N GLN A 188 2.19 17.22 -7.46
CA GLN A 188 2.86 16.25 -8.29
C GLN A 188 1.96 15.02 -8.47
N TRP A 189 1.59 14.76 -9.72
CA TRP A 189 0.74 13.66 -10.13
C TRP A 189 1.63 12.54 -10.62
N SER A 190 1.43 11.34 -10.08
CA SER A 190 2.18 10.13 -10.43
C SER A 190 1.23 9.13 -11.05
N PHE A 191 1.56 8.65 -12.25
CA PHE A 191 0.71 7.78 -13.04
C PHE A 191 1.24 6.35 -13.09
N ALA A 192 0.34 5.40 -13.34
CA ALA A 192 0.68 4.05 -13.72
C ALA A 192 1.68 4.07 -14.89
N GLY A 193 2.63 3.13 -14.89
CA GLY A 193 3.76 3.15 -15.83
C GLY A 193 4.91 4.08 -15.43
N GLY A 194 4.76 4.95 -14.44
CA GLY A 194 5.86 5.75 -13.86
C GLY A 194 6.04 7.14 -14.48
N SER A 195 5.04 7.66 -15.20
CA SER A 195 5.01 9.06 -15.63
C SER A 195 4.70 9.99 -14.45
N GLN A 196 5.19 11.22 -14.50
CA GLN A 196 4.92 12.24 -13.49
C GLN A 196 4.67 13.60 -14.14
N ILE A 197 3.69 14.33 -13.63
CA ILE A 197 3.41 15.72 -14.00
C ILE A 197 3.42 16.55 -12.72
N ALA A 198 4.24 17.59 -12.67
CA ALA A 198 4.30 18.51 -11.55
C ALA A 198 3.82 19.90 -11.98
N THR A 199 3.05 20.56 -11.13
CA THR A 199 2.78 21.99 -11.29
C THR A 199 3.96 22.80 -10.78
N ASP A 200 4.11 24.03 -11.28
CA ASP A 200 4.94 25.03 -10.62
C ASP A 200 4.38 25.39 -9.24
N TRP A 201 5.19 26.10 -8.47
CA TRP A 201 4.74 26.70 -7.21
C TRP A 201 3.72 27.81 -7.50
N GLN A 202 2.53 27.67 -6.92
CA GLN A 202 1.43 28.61 -7.08
C GLN A 202 1.16 29.34 -5.77
N PRO A 203 1.03 30.67 -5.78
CA PRO A 203 0.66 31.43 -4.60
C PRO A 203 -0.82 31.21 -4.26
N ALA A 204 -1.12 31.11 -2.97
CA ALA A 204 -2.48 31.00 -2.47
C ALA A 204 -2.61 31.60 -1.06
N SER A 205 -3.83 31.95 -0.68
CA SER A 205 -4.14 32.44 0.66
C SER A 205 -5.46 31.89 1.22
N PHE A 206 -6.16 31.04 0.47
CA PHE A 206 -7.41 30.41 0.89
C PHE A 206 -7.15 29.24 1.84
N SER A 207 -8.17 28.75 2.54
CA SER A 207 -8.05 27.58 3.42
C SER A 207 -8.21 26.25 2.68
N VAL A 208 -8.44 26.28 1.35
CA VAL A 208 -8.66 25.10 0.52
C VAL A 208 -7.81 25.20 -0.74
N ILE A 209 -7.13 24.11 -1.08
CA ILE A 209 -6.40 23.90 -2.34
C ILE A 209 -7.25 22.96 -3.20
N PRO A 210 -7.92 23.46 -4.24
CA PRO A 210 -8.51 22.62 -5.26
C PRO A 210 -7.41 22.03 -6.15
N LEU A 211 -7.32 20.71 -6.23
CA LEU A 211 -6.37 20.02 -7.08
C LEU A 211 -7.09 19.57 -8.34
N ASP A 212 -6.97 20.39 -9.38
CA ASP A 212 -7.48 20.06 -10.71
C ASP A 212 -6.49 19.17 -11.45
N PRO A 213 -6.93 18.03 -12.03
CA PRO A 213 -6.08 17.16 -12.82
C PRO A 213 -5.42 17.90 -14.01
N PRO A 214 -4.08 17.89 -14.15
CA PRO A 214 -3.38 18.51 -15.29
C PRO A 214 -3.40 17.59 -16.54
N PHE A 215 -4.38 16.69 -16.63
CA PHE A 215 -4.47 15.66 -17.65
C PHE A 215 -5.92 15.37 -18.01
N GLU A 216 -6.11 14.86 -19.21
CA GLU A 216 -7.39 14.40 -19.74
C GLU A 216 -7.33 12.90 -20.01
N ARG A 217 -8.44 12.22 -19.70
CA ARG A 217 -8.66 10.82 -20.04
C ARG A 217 -9.26 10.74 -21.43
N ARG A 218 -8.75 9.83 -22.27
CA ARG A 218 -9.41 9.46 -23.52
C ARG A 218 -9.56 7.95 -23.64
N GLU A 219 -10.65 7.54 -24.26
CA GLU A 219 -10.90 6.15 -24.60
C GLU A 219 -10.92 6.04 -26.13
N ILE A 220 -9.88 5.43 -26.69
CA ILE A 220 -9.78 5.20 -28.12
C ILE A 220 -10.41 3.86 -28.43
N ARG A 221 -11.52 3.87 -29.16
CA ARG A 221 -12.20 2.66 -29.59
C ARG A 221 -11.59 2.14 -30.88
N LEU A 222 -11.22 0.88 -30.87
CA LEU A 222 -10.83 0.15 -32.06
C LEU A 222 -12.07 -0.53 -32.63
N GLU A 223 -12.37 -0.29 -33.89
CA GLU A 223 -13.53 -0.88 -34.58
C GLU A 223 -13.08 -1.51 -35.89
N GLY A 224 -13.53 -2.74 -36.15
CA GLY A 224 -13.26 -3.43 -37.41
C GLY A 224 -14.46 -4.27 -37.85
N SER A 225 -14.76 -4.20 -39.15
CA SER A 225 -15.77 -5.02 -39.79
C SER A 225 -15.18 -6.33 -40.32
N PRO A 226 -15.81 -7.48 -40.03
CA PRO A 226 -15.47 -8.74 -40.69
C PRO A 226 -15.58 -8.66 -42.22
N ASP A 227 -16.55 -7.90 -42.74
CA ASP A 227 -16.83 -7.84 -44.18
C ASP A 227 -15.66 -7.18 -44.93
N TYR A 228 -15.18 -6.03 -44.45
CA TYR A 228 -14.04 -5.34 -45.04
C TYR A 228 -12.72 -6.12 -44.90
N LEU A 229 -12.57 -6.89 -43.82
CA LEU A 229 -11.41 -7.78 -43.64
C LEU A 229 -11.46 -9.04 -44.50
N ALA A 230 -12.66 -9.51 -44.88
CA ALA A 230 -12.86 -10.65 -45.77
C ALA A 230 -12.59 -10.29 -47.24
N GLU A 231 -12.84 -9.04 -47.62
CA GLU A 231 -12.50 -8.49 -48.94
C GLU A 231 -10.97 -8.36 -49.17
N ALA A 232 -10.17 -8.34 -48.09
CA ALA A 232 -8.72 -8.35 -48.21
C ALA A 232 -8.21 -9.73 -48.69
N ASP A 233 -7.65 -9.79 -49.90
CA ASP A 233 -7.10 -10.97 -50.59
C ASP A 233 -6.13 -11.87 -49.77
N ALA A 234 -5.66 -11.41 -48.61
CA ALA A 234 -4.56 -12.01 -47.87
C ALA A 234 -4.94 -12.61 -46.49
N ALA A 235 -6.23 -12.69 -46.14
CA ALA A 235 -6.76 -13.28 -44.91
C ALA A 235 -6.03 -12.81 -43.64
N VAL A 236 -6.52 -11.71 -43.05
CA VAL A 236 -5.98 -11.13 -41.82
C VAL A 236 -6.15 -12.11 -40.65
N ARG A 237 -5.07 -12.40 -39.91
CA ARG A 237 -5.09 -13.28 -38.74
C ARG A 237 -5.14 -12.51 -37.43
N SER A 238 -4.40 -11.42 -37.35
CA SER A 238 -4.38 -10.55 -36.17
C SER A 238 -4.03 -9.13 -36.56
N ILE A 239 -4.54 -8.18 -35.79
CA ILE A 239 -4.28 -6.75 -35.95
C ILE A 239 -3.67 -6.25 -34.66
N THR A 240 -2.49 -5.67 -34.72
CA THR A 240 -1.84 -5.05 -33.57
C THR A 240 -1.92 -3.54 -33.72
N VAL A 241 -2.56 -2.87 -32.78
CA VAL A 241 -2.61 -1.42 -32.70
C VAL A 241 -1.65 -0.97 -31.59
N ARG A 242 -0.72 -0.09 -31.94
CA ARG A 242 0.14 0.61 -30.99
C ARG A 242 -0.28 2.06 -30.95
N VAL A 243 -0.55 2.56 -29.76
CA VAL A 243 -0.86 3.98 -29.53
C VAL A 243 0.29 4.58 -28.75
N PHE A 244 0.88 5.64 -29.28
CA PHE A 244 1.99 6.36 -28.70
C PHE A 244 1.50 7.70 -28.15
N HIS A 245 1.77 7.95 -26.88
CA HIS A 245 1.36 9.15 -26.18
C HIS A 245 2.35 9.53 -25.09
N GLY A 246 2.34 10.79 -24.66
CA GLY A 246 3.41 11.33 -23.82
C GLY A 246 4.72 11.49 -24.62
N GLY A 247 5.60 12.36 -24.14
CA GLY A 247 6.77 12.80 -24.90
C GLY A 247 6.54 14.12 -25.60
N ALA A 248 7.31 15.14 -25.21
CA ALA A 248 7.31 16.45 -25.84
C ALA A 248 8.59 16.65 -26.66
N GLY A 249 8.47 17.29 -27.82
CA GLY A 249 9.60 17.62 -28.70
C GLY A 249 10.14 16.43 -29.50
N GLU A 250 11.16 16.70 -30.32
CA GLU A 250 11.75 15.73 -31.26
C GLU A 250 12.43 14.53 -30.57
N ALA A 251 12.85 14.72 -29.32
CA ALA A 251 13.56 13.72 -28.52
C ALA A 251 12.63 12.62 -27.94
N ARG A 252 11.30 12.80 -27.99
CA ARG A 252 10.29 11.83 -27.52
C ARG A 252 10.54 11.31 -26.09
N GLU A 253 11.15 12.14 -25.25
CA GLU A 253 11.51 11.76 -23.90
C GLU A 253 10.24 11.62 -23.05
N GLY A 254 10.00 10.41 -22.52
CA GLY A 254 8.77 10.08 -21.80
C GLY A 254 7.63 9.53 -22.66
N GLU A 255 7.89 9.19 -23.93
CA GLU A 255 6.91 8.50 -24.78
C GLU A 255 6.50 7.14 -24.21
N ARG A 256 5.19 6.90 -24.22
CA ARG A 256 4.54 5.67 -23.79
C ARG A 256 3.88 4.99 -24.97
N THR A 257 3.77 3.67 -24.87
CA THR A 257 3.14 2.86 -25.89
C THR A 257 2.14 1.93 -25.23
N GLU A 258 0.87 2.10 -25.58
CA GLU A 258 -0.18 1.13 -25.31
C GLU A 258 -0.32 0.22 -26.52
N GLN A 259 -0.42 -1.10 -26.30
CA GLN A 259 -0.53 -2.08 -27.37
C GLN A 259 -1.71 -3.01 -27.15
N VAL A 260 -2.57 -3.07 -28.15
CA VAL A 260 -3.69 -4.01 -28.21
C VAL A 260 -3.53 -4.94 -29.41
N THR A 261 -3.92 -6.19 -29.26
CA THR A 261 -3.92 -7.17 -30.36
C THR A 261 -5.31 -7.78 -30.51
N LEU A 262 -5.93 -7.49 -31.64
CA LEU A 262 -7.22 -8.00 -32.07
C LEU A 262 -7.03 -9.31 -32.85
N ARG A 263 -7.84 -10.32 -32.54
CA ARG A 263 -7.80 -11.64 -33.18
C ARG A 263 -8.93 -11.76 -34.20
N ALA A 264 -8.62 -11.38 -35.43
CA ALA A 264 -9.55 -11.49 -36.55
C ALA A 264 -10.02 -12.94 -36.77
N ASP A 265 -9.14 -13.92 -36.55
CA ASP A 265 -9.48 -15.35 -36.64
C ASP A 265 -10.49 -15.84 -35.59
N LYS A 266 -10.70 -15.07 -34.53
CA LYS A 266 -11.67 -15.33 -33.46
C LYS A 266 -12.87 -14.39 -33.47
N GLY A 267 -12.92 -13.44 -34.41
CA GLY A 267 -13.94 -12.38 -34.44
C GLY A 267 -13.75 -11.30 -33.38
N GLU A 268 -12.59 -11.23 -32.73
CA GLU A 268 -12.24 -10.18 -31.76
C GLU A 268 -11.75 -8.95 -32.56
N LEU A 269 -12.68 -8.12 -33.04
CA LEU A 269 -12.40 -6.97 -33.91
C LEU A 269 -12.67 -5.60 -33.26
N SER A 270 -12.95 -5.58 -31.96
CA SER A 270 -13.19 -4.36 -31.21
C SER A 270 -12.52 -4.41 -29.85
N ASP A 271 -11.93 -3.30 -29.43
CA ASP A 271 -11.37 -3.12 -28.08
C ASP A 271 -11.26 -1.62 -27.76
N VAL A 272 -10.89 -1.27 -26.54
CA VAL A 272 -10.73 0.12 -26.08
C VAL A 272 -9.35 0.32 -25.48
N VAL A 273 -8.62 1.30 -26.02
CA VAL A 273 -7.33 1.75 -25.46
C VAL A 273 -7.59 2.98 -24.59
N LYS A 274 -7.24 2.90 -23.31
CA LYS A 274 -7.39 4.02 -22.37
C LYS A 274 -6.10 4.83 -22.33
N LEU A 275 -6.20 6.13 -22.58
CA LEU A 275 -5.07 7.06 -22.62
C LEU A 275 -5.20 8.12 -21.53
N VAL A 276 -4.04 8.55 -21.02
CA VAL A 276 -3.89 9.76 -20.22
C VAL A 276 -3.00 10.73 -20.99
N LEU A 277 -3.55 11.88 -21.32
CA LEU A 277 -2.88 12.94 -22.09
C LEU A 277 -2.76 14.21 -21.22
N PRO A 278 -1.72 15.04 -21.39
CA PRO A 278 -1.70 16.37 -20.78
C PRO A 278 -2.94 17.17 -21.17
N ALA A 279 -3.47 17.98 -20.25
CA ALA A 279 -4.65 18.81 -20.53
C ALA A 279 -4.43 19.70 -21.76
N GLY A 280 -5.40 19.76 -22.66
CA GLY A 280 -5.31 20.49 -23.93
C GLY A 280 -4.48 19.83 -25.04
N GLN A 281 -3.82 18.70 -24.79
CA GLN A 281 -3.13 17.91 -25.83
C GLN A 281 -4.00 16.73 -26.27
N LEU A 282 -4.80 16.94 -27.32
CA LEU A 282 -5.75 15.93 -27.81
C LEU A 282 -5.15 14.95 -28.83
N SER A 283 -4.04 15.33 -29.47
CA SER A 283 -3.42 14.51 -30.50
C SER A 283 -2.56 13.40 -29.92
N TYR A 284 -2.62 12.23 -30.54
CA TYR A 284 -1.76 11.09 -30.25
C TYR A 284 -1.29 10.44 -31.55
N ASP A 285 -0.23 9.65 -31.45
CA ASP A 285 0.28 8.88 -32.57
C ASP A 285 -0.18 7.43 -32.49
N TYR A 286 -0.34 6.78 -33.63
CA TYR A 286 -0.70 5.37 -33.68
C TYR A 286 -0.04 4.65 -34.86
N GLU A 287 0.08 3.34 -34.73
CA GLU A 287 0.52 2.42 -35.78
C GLU A 287 -0.38 1.19 -35.75
N ILE A 288 -0.96 0.83 -36.90
CA ILE A 288 -1.72 -0.40 -37.06
C ILE A 288 -0.89 -1.37 -37.90
N SER A 289 -0.71 -2.59 -37.39
CA SER A 289 0.02 -3.67 -38.05
C SER A 289 -0.89 -4.88 -38.24
N TRP A 290 -1.08 -5.29 -39.49
CA TRP A 290 -1.83 -6.49 -39.87
C TRP A 290 -0.90 -7.66 -40.13
N ARG A 291 -1.14 -8.77 -39.43
CA ARG A 291 -0.48 -10.05 -39.72
C ARG A 291 -1.38 -10.90 -40.60
N LEU A 292 -0.89 -11.19 -41.80
CA LEU A 292 -1.63 -11.87 -42.84
C LEU A 292 -1.21 -13.35 -42.92
N ARG A 293 -1.96 -14.14 -43.69
CA ARG A 293 -1.56 -15.51 -44.00
C ARG A 293 -0.21 -15.52 -44.73
N GLY A 294 0.58 -16.57 -44.52
CA GLY A 294 1.92 -16.68 -45.11
C GLY A 294 2.98 -15.82 -44.42
N ASN A 295 2.71 -15.36 -43.18
CA ASN A 295 3.64 -14.58 -42.36
C ASN A 295 4.04 -13.23 -42.96
N ARG A 296 3.18 -12.67 -43.82
CA ARG A 296 3.30 -11.30 -44.32
C ARG A 296 2.78 -10.31 -43.29
N THR A 297 3.40 -9.15 -43.22
CA THR A 297 3.00 -8.04 -42.35
C THR A 297 2.81 -6.79 -43.20
N VAL A 298 1.70 -6.09 -42.98
CA VAL A 298 1.40 -4.77 -43.54
C VAL A 298 1.23 -3.80 -42.37
N THR A 299 1.67 -2.55 -42.53
CA THR A 299 1.58 -1.54 -41.48
C THR A 299 1.18 -0.20 -42.06
N THR A 300 0.46 0.63 -41.30
CA THR A 300 0.19 2.03 -41.64
C THR A 300 1.44 2.91 -41.58
N GLY A 301 2.50 2.43 -40.92
CA GLY A 301 3.50 3.31 -40.31
C GLY A 301 2.89 4.15 -39.19
N ARG A 302 3.71 5.00 -38.57
CA ARG A 302 3.25 5.92 -37.52
C ARG A 302 2.46 7.07 -38.14
N ARG A 303 1.25 7.31 -37.63
CA ARG A 303 0.35 8.39 -38.02
C ARG A 303 -0.11 9.17 -36.79
N THR A 304 -0.43 10.45 -36.97
CA THR A 304 -0.96 11.33 -35.91
C THR A 304 -2.45 11.55 -36.13
N THR A 305 -3.23 11.54 -35.07
CA THR A 305 -4.68 11.78 -35.12
C THR A 305 -5.18 12.45 -33.84
N THR A 306 -6.42 12.93 -33.88
CA THR A 306 -7.19 13.44 -32.72
C THR A 306 -8.50 12.69 -32.52
N GLU A 307 -8.82 11.72 -33.37
CA GLU A 307 -10.07 10.95 -33.36
C GLU A 307 -10.16 10.02 -32.15
N ASP A 308 -11.37 9.71 -31.68
CA ASP A 308 -11.60 8.72 -30.61
C ASP A 308 -11.86 7.31 -31.15
N VAL A 309 -12.02 7.16 -32.47
CA VAL A 309 -12.28 5.89 -33.13
C VAL A 309 -11.20 5.62 -34.16
N LEU A 310 -10.61 4.43 -34.09
CA LEU A 310 -9.67 3.92 -35.09
C LEU A 310 -10.30 2.73 -35.79
N TYR A 311 -10.54 2.88 -37.10
CA TYR A 311 -10.92 1.78 -37.97
C TYR A 311 -9.70 0.90 -38.24
N VAL A 312 -9.80 -0.39 -37.92
CA VAL A 312 -8.70 -1.36 -38.03
C VAL A 312 -8.87 -2.31 -39.22
N ASP A 313 -9.90 -2.12 -40.03
CA ASP A 313 -10.27 -2.94 -41.19
C ASP A 313 -9.79 -2.38 -42.54
N GLU A 314 -9.25 -1.16 -42.57
CA GLU A 314 -8.70 -0.54 -43.78
C GLU A 314 -7.20 -0.86 -43.96
N LEU A 315 -6.89 -1.81 -44.85
CA LEU A 315 -5.49 -2.09 -45.20
C LEU A 315 -4.94 -1.01 -46.13
N PRO A 316 -3.69 -0.53 -45.92
CA PRO A 316 -3.08 0.44 -46.82
C PRO A 316 -2.87 -0.16 -48.22
N GLU A 317 -3.12 0.63 -49.25
CA GLU A 317 -2.91 0.21 -50.64
C GLU A 317 -1.45 -0.22 -50.88
N PRO A 318 -1.22 -1.29 -51.68
CA PRO A 318 0.13 -1.66 -52.07
C PRO A 318 0.78 -0.51 -52.84
N PRO A 319 2.08 -0.24 -52.64
CA PRO A 319 2.77 0.82 -53.38
C PRO A 319 2.66 0.55 -54.88
N ALA A 320 2.31 1.60 -55.64
CA ALA A 320 2.18 1.52 -57.09
C ALA A 320 3.47 0.92 -57.70
N PRO A 321 3.37 0.03 -58.71
CA PRO A 321 4.55 -0.51 -59.36
C PRO A 321 5.38 0.63 -59.95
N PRO A 322 6.73 0.53 -59.94
CA PRO A 322 7.57 1.55 -60.54
C PRO A 322 7.18 1.72 -62.01
N ALA A 323 6.92 2.97 -62.41
CA ALA A 323 6.65 3.30 -63.81
C ALA A 323 7.82 2.77 -64.66
N SER A 324 7.48 1.93 -65.64
CA SER A 324 8.44 1.29 -66.55
C SER A 324 8.97 2.28 -67.58
#